data_AF-A0A3D3YV12-F1
#
_entry.id   AF-A0A3D3YV12-F1
#
_cell.length_a   1.000
_cell.length_b   1.000
_cell.length_c   1.000
_cell.angle_alpha   90.00
_cell.angle_beta   90.00
_cell.angle_gamma   90.00
#
_symmetry.space_group_name_H-M   'P 1'
#
loop_
_entity.id
_entity.type
_entity.pdbx_description
1 polymer ?
#
loop_
_entity_poly.entity_id
_entity_poly.type
_entity_poly.pdbx_seq_one_letter_code
_entity_poly.pdbx_strand_id
1 'polypeptide(L)'
;MTTSQAPPPRPDPSKQKTCPYCAESILADASVCRYCGKDLPQGLFAVGAKGTRYVAGRFMDGRLGIWHLRAPHGPVTVYGANQWDVTFHEFHRLEHDAPKKPVTGSPAMNAALMVAGGGGLMILGSMLPWITVVAPFVGSISRSGVEAGGDGIITLVLGVITVGIGLSRILAIKLSVSQWAPWATALVCGGVGGWDAYNVHQGSNGNAAVSIGIGLYLIGLGVGLTLFGAWLTREHEQRERRAGFLG
;
A
#
# COMPACT_ATOMS: atom_id res chain seq x y z
N MET A 1 -19.91 47.89 4.57
CA MET A 1 -19.14 47.07 5.53
C MET A 1 -19.51 45.61 5.28
N THR A 2 -18.75 44.91 4.44
CA THR A 2 -18.91 43.47 4.22
C THR A 2 -18.17 42.73 5.32
N THR A 3 -18.91 42.13 6.25
CA THR A 3 -18.36 41.28 7.30
C THR A 3 -17.71 40.06 6.66
N SER A 4 -16.39 40.02 6.63
CA SER A 4 -15.61 38.86 6.22
C SER A 4 -15.81 37.75 7.24
N GLN A 5 -16.77 36.84 7.02
CA GLN A 5 -16.92 35.64 7.82
C GLN A 5 -15.71 34.71 7.60
N ALA A 6 -15.12 34.25 8.70
CA ALA A 6 -14.10 33.21 8.66
C ALA A 6 -14.66 31.95 7.98
N PRO A 7 -13.87 31.24 7.16
CA PRO A 7 -14.33 30.02 6.51
C PRO A 7 -14.74 28.98 7.58
N PRO A 8 -15.81 28.21 7.33
CA PRO A 8 -16.25 27.18 8.27
C PRO A 8 -15.14 26.14 8.50
N PRO A 9 -15.08 25.54 9.71
CA PRO A 9 -14.11 24.48 10.02
C PRO A 9 -14.25 23.30 9.05
N ARG A 10 -13.12 22.66 8.72
CA ARG A 10 -13.12 21.49 7.83
C ARG A 10 -13.91 20.35 8.50
N PRO A 11 -14.83 19.69 7.78
CA PRO A 11 -15.59 18.57 8.33
C PRO A 11 -14.67 17.39 8.67
N ASP A 12 -15.01 16.69 9.76
CA ASP A 12 -14.34 15.49 10.23
C ASP A 12 -14.30 14.41 9.12
N PRO A 13 -13.12 13.84 8.78
CA PRO A 13 -13.00 12.78 7.78
C PRO A 13 -13.87 11.55 8.07
N SER A 14 -14.13 11.24 9.34
CA SER A 14 -14.95 10.08 9.73
C SER A 14 -16.44 10.23 9.38
N LYS A 15 -16.88 11.46 9.11
CA LYS A 15 -18.28 11.79 8.75
C LYS A 15 -18.44 12.06 7.26
N GLN A 16 -17.52 11.59 6.44
CA GLN A 16 -17.56 11.75 5.00
C GLN A 16 -17.67 10.41 4.28
N LYS A 17 -18.30 10.43 3.10
CA LYS A 17 -18.36 9.32 2.14
C LYS A 17 -18.12 9.82 0.73
N THR A 18 -17.79 8.93 -0.19
CA THR A 18 -17.56 9.26 -1.60
C THR A 18 -18.84 9.10 -2.43
N CYS A 19 -19.21 10.13 -3.19
CA CYS A 19 -20.35 10.05 -4.11
C CYS A 19 -20.10 9.01 -5.23
N PRO A 20 -20.97 8.02 -5.44
CA PRO A 20 -20.77 6.99 -6.47
C PRO A 20 -20.89 7.55 -7.90
N TYR A 21 -21.46 8.75 -8.07
CA TYR A 21 -21.66 9.34 -9.39
C TYR A 21 -20.49 10.20 -9.85
N CYS A 22 -20.09 11.19 -9.04
CA CYS A 22 -19.06 12.18 -9.38
C CYS A 22 -17.74 12.03 -8.60
N ALA A 23 -17.64 11.02 -7.72
CA ALA A 23 -16.46 10.74 -6.89
C ALA A 23 -16.07 11.81 -5.86
N GLU A 24 -16.91 12.83 -5.65
CA GLU A 24 -16.63 13.86 -4.65
C GLU A 24 -16.91 13.42 -3.21
N SER A 25 -16.16 13.99 -2.28
CA SER A 25 -16.36 13.77 -0.84
C SER A 25 -17.56 14.55 -0.31
N ILE A 26 -18.52 13.85 0.27
CA ILE A 26 -19.79 14.36 0.77
C ILE A 26 -20.01 13.89 2.21
N LEU A 27 -20.99 14.50 2.92
CA LEU A 27 -21.33 14.06 4.27
C LEU A 27 -21.88 12.62 4.27
N ALA A 28 -21.56 11.86 5.31
CA ALA A 28 -21.93 10.45 5.43
C ALA A 28 -23.46 10.24 5.48
N ASP A 29 -24.18 11.19 6.08
CA ASP A 29 -25.65 11.22 6.19
C ASP A 29 -26.35 11.85 4.97
N ALA A 30 -25.60 12.35 3.98
CA ALA A 30 -26.19 12.95 2.78
C ALA A 30 -27.04 11.93 2.02
N SER A 31 -28.28 12.32 1.72
CA SER A 31 -29.21 11.61 0.82
C SER A 31 -29.10 12.09 -0.63
N VAL A 32 -28.62 13.31 -0.87
CA VAL A 32 -28.40 13.90 -2.20
C VAL A 32 -26.98 14.46 -2.29
N CYS A 33 -26.31 14.23 -3.42
CA CYS A 33 -24.98 14.79 -3.64
C CYS A 33 -25.05 16.30 -3.90
N ARG A 34 -24.39 17.11 -3.06
CA ARG A 34 -24.33 18.57 -3.25
C ARG A 34 -23.63 19.03 -4.54
N TYR A 35 -22.81 18.18 -5.15
CA TYR A 35 -22.00 18.55 -6.33
C TYR A 35 -22.68 18.17 -7.64
N CYS A 36 -23.23 16.96 -7.76
CA CYS A 36 -23.87 16.49 -8.99
C CYS A 36 -25.40 16.42 -8.92
N GLY A 37 -26.00 16.68 -7.76
CA GLY A 37 -27.45 16.73 -7.56
C GLY A 37 -28.17 15.37 -7.57
N LYS A 38 -27.45 14.25 -7.71
CA LYS A 38 -28.06 12.91 -7.77
C LYS A 38 -28.39 12.34 -6.40
N ASP A 39 -29.50 11.61 -6.32
CA ASP A 39 -29.91 10.84 -5.14
C ASP A 39 -28.95 9.69 -4.86
N LEU A 40 -28.54 9.57 -3.60
CA LEU A 40 -27.56 8.60 -3.15
C LEU A 40 -28.26 7.32 -2.66
N PRO A 41 -27.69 6.14 -2.94
CA PRO A 41 -28.25 4.89 -2.42
C PRO A 41 -28.26 4.88 -0.90
N GLN A 42 -29.39 4.50 -0.30
CA GLN A 42 -29.54 4.47 1.16
C GLN A 42 -28.62 3.42 1.79
N GLY A 43 -27.93 3.80 2.86
CA GLY A 43 -27.03 2.92 3.60
C GLY A 43 -25.67 2.64 2.95
N LEU A 44 -25.43 3.12 1.72
CA LEU A 44 -24.12 3.02 1.08
C LEU A 44 -23.14 4.00 1.74
N PHE A 45 -22.11 3.45 2.38
CA PHE A 45 -21.07 4.23 3.05
C PHE A 45 -19.79 4.30 2.21
N ALA A 46 -19.32 3.19 1.66
CA ALA A 46 -18.10 3.15 0.84
C ALA A 46 -18.33 2.36 -0.45
N VAL A 47 -17.84 2.89 -1.57
CA VAL A 47 -17.90 2.23 -2.88
C VAL A 47 -16.68 1.32 -3.03
N GLY A 48 -16.90 0.03 -3.28
CA GLY A 48 -15.84 -0.94 -3.56
C GLY A 48 -15.73 -1.33 -5.04
N ALA A 49 -16.85 -1.30 -5.77
CA ALA A 49 -16.89 -1.47 -7.22
C ALA A 49 -18.09 -0.74 -7.83
N LYS A 50 -17.91 -0.16 -9.01
CA LYS A 50 -18.94 0.61 -9.71
C LYS A 50 -19.17 0.08 -11.11
N GLY A 51 -20.43 -0.21 -11.41
CA GLY A 51 -20.95 -0.56 -12.71
C GLY A 51 -21.67 0.60 -13.39
N THR A 52 -22.36 0.29 -14.49
CA THR A 52 -23.26 1.25 -15.16
C THR A 52 -24.63 1.31 -14.46
N ARG A 53 -25.13 0.19 -13.94
CA ARG A 53 -26.43 0.09 -13.27
C ARG A 53 -26.31 -0.21 -11.79
N TYR A 54 -25.32 -1.01 -11.41
CA TYR A 54 -25.13 -1.42 -10.02
C TYR A 54 -23.85 -0.82 -9.41
N VAL A 55 -23.82 -0.76 -8.09
CA VAL A 55 -22.61 -0.45 -7.32
C VAL A 55 -22.52 -1.44 -6.17
N ALA A 56 -21.33 -2.03 -5.98
CA ALA A 56 -21.03 -2.86 -4.82
C ALA A 56 -20.22 -2.05 -3.82
N GLY A 57 -20.54 -2.20 -2.54
CA GLY A 57 -20.00 -1.35 -1.50
C GLY A 57 -20.27 -1.87 -0.10
N ARG A 58 -19.99 -1.02 0.89
CA ARG A 58 -20.04 -1.35 2.30
C ARG A 58 -20.99 -0.42 3.05
N PHE A 59 -21.65 -0.97 4.07
CA PHE A 59 -22.41 -0.25 5.09
C PHE A 59 -21.49 0.30 6.18
N MET A 60 -22.01 1.18 7.04
CA MET A 60 -21.29 1.68 8.22
C MET A 60 -20.92 0.57 9.22
N ASP A 61 -21.76 -0.45 9.35
CA ASP A 61 -21.53 -1.61 10.25
C ASP A 61 -20.58 -2.66 9.67
N GLY A 62 -19.98 -2.37 8.52
CA GLY A 62 -19.02 -3.24 7.85
C GLY A 62 -19.64 -4.29 6.91
N ARG A 63 -20.96 -4.51 6.95
CA ARG A 63 -21.65 -5.40 5.99
C ARG A 63 -21.47 -4.91 4.56
N LEU A 64 -21.72 -5.80 3.60
CA LEU A 64 -21.57 -5.52 2.19
C LEU A 64 -22.92 -5.54 1.49
N GLY A 65 -23.03 -4.85 0.37
CA GLY A 65 -24.26 -4.84 -0.41
C GLY A 65 -24.05 -4.47 -1.86
N ILE A 66 -25.11 -4.64 -2.63
CA ILE A 66 -25.20 -4.19 -4.03
C ILE A 66 -26.39 -3.26 -4.13
N TRP A 67 -26.21 -2.08 -4.70
CA TRP A 67 -27.26 -1.08 -4.90
C TRP A 67 -27.49 -0.84 -6.38
N HIS A 68 -28.73 -0.49 -6.72
CA HIS A 68 -29.08 -0.05 -8.07
C HIS A 68 -28.95 1.48 -8.16
N LEU A 69 -28.11 1.98 -9.07
CA LEU A 69 -27.78 3.41 -9.19
C LEU A 69 -28.93 4.29 -9.70
N ARG A 70 -29.98 3.70 -10.30
CA ARG A 70 -31.16 4.47 -10.76
C ARG A 70 -32.35 4.37 -9.82
N ALA A 71 -32.25 3.58 -8.76
CA ALA A 71 -33.34 3.37 -7.84
C ALA A 71 -32.83 3.61 -6.42
N PRO A 72 -33.13 4.78 -5.81
CA PRO A 72 -32.56 5.21 -4.52
C PRO A 72 -33.11 4.43 -3.31
N HIS A 73 -33.63 3.22 -3.54
CA HIS A 73 -34.06 2.31 -2.48
C HIS A 73 -32.85 1.69 -1.77
N GLY A 74 -33.14 0.85 -0.78
CA GLY A 74 -32.13 0.05 -0.10
C GLY A 74 -31.33 -0.88 -1.02
N PRO A 75 -30.38 -1.63 -0.46
CA PRO A 75 -29.60 -2.62 -1.20
C PRO A 75 -30.51 -3.65 -1.89
N VAL A 76 -30.11 -4.08 -3.09
CA VAL A 76 -30.71 -5.22 -3.81
C VAL A 76 -30.44 -6.50 -3.02
N THR A 77 -29.20 -6.65 -2.54
CA THR A 77 -28.74 -7.78 -1.73
C THR A 77 -27.76 -7.30 -0.68
N VAL A 78 -27.77 -7.96 0.48
CA VAL A 78 -26.88 -7.69 1.62
C VAL A 78 -26.10 -8.95 1.97
N TYR A 79 -24.82 -8.78 2.28
CA TYR A 79 -23.89 -9.84 2.63
C TYR A 79 -23.16 -9.50 3.92
N GLY A 80 -22.58 -10.51 4.57
CA GLY A 80 -21.71 -10.35 5.72
C GLY A 80 -20.44 -9.57 5.41
N ALA A 81 -19.84 -8.96 6.43
CA ALA A 81 -18.71 -8.04 6.30
C ALA A 81 -17.45 -8.63 5.62
N ASN A 82 -17.31 -9.96 5.64
CA ASN A 82 -16.17 -10.71 5.11
C ASN A 82 -16.51 -11.46 3.82
N GLN A 83 -17.64 -11.18 3.18
CA GLN A 83 -18.12 -11.89 1.98
C GLN A 83 -17.90 -11.09 0.69
N TRP A 84 -16.82 -10.30 0.60
CA TRP A 84 -16.55 -9.43 -0.55
C TRP A 84 -16.52 -10.19 -1.86
N ASP A 85 -15.95 -11.39 -1.89
CA ASP A 85 -15.86 -12.18 -3.11
C ASP A 85 -17.23 -12.59 -3.63
N VAL A 86 -18.13 -13.00 -2.73
CA VAL A 86 -19.52 -13.36 -3.08
C VAL A 86 -20.27 -12.13 -3.55
N THR A 87 -20.14 -11.00 -2.85
CA THR A 87 -20.75 -9.72 -3.26
C THR A 87 -20.24 -9.27 -4.62
N PHE A 88 -18.94 -9.37 -4.86
CA PHE A 88 -18.31 -8.94 -6.10
C PHE A 88 -18.65 -9.87 -7.28
N HIS A 89 -18.75 -11.17 -7.03
CA HIS A 89 -19.21 -12.14 -8.03
C HIS A 89 -20.66 -11.88 -8.44
N GLU A 90 -21.55 -11.68 -7.47
CA GLU A 90 -22.95 -11.33 -7.77
C GLU A 90 -23.04 -9.97 -8.50
N PHE A 91 -22.24 -8.99 -8.08
CA PHE A 91 -22.15 -7.71 -8.77
C PHE A 91 -21.76 -7.88 -10.24
N HIS A 92 -20.77 -8.72 -10.56
CA HIS A 92 -20.40 -9.03 -11.95
C HIS A 92 -21.47 -9.82 -12.70
N ARG A 93 -22.27 -10.64 -12.01
CA ARG A 93 -23.43 -11.31 -12.61
C ARG A 93 -24.50 -10.29 -13.02
N LEU A 94 -24.71 -9.26 -12.20
CA LEU A 94 -25.66 -8.17 -12.49
C LEU A 94 -25.09 -7.15 -13.49
N GLU A 95 -23.77 -7.01 -13.52
CA GLU A 95 -23.04 -6.02 -14.30
C GLU A 95 -21.90 -6.67 -15.09
N HIS A 96 -22.26 -7.36 -16.17
CA HIS A 96 -21.31 -8.05 -17.04
C HIS A 96 -20.23 -7.12 -17.63
N ASP A 97 -20.56 -5.84 -17.83
CA ASP A 97 -19.64 -4.83 -18.39
C ASP A 97 -18.79 -4.12 -17.33
N ALA A 98 -18.95 -4.44 -16.04
CA ALA A 98 -18.15 -3.81 -14.99
C ALA A 98 -16.65 -4.11 -15.19
N PRO A 99 -15.76 -3.14 -14.92
CA PRO A 99 -14.33 -3.39 -14.95
C PRO A 99 -13.97 -4.49 -13.94
N LYS A 100 -13.33 -5.56 -14.44
CA LYS A 100 -12.93 -6.74 -13.65
C LYS A 100 -11.89 -6.46 -12.56
N LYS A 101 -11.40 -5.23 -12.42
CA LYS A 101 -10.36 -4.87 -11.45
C LYS A 101 -11.00 -4.21 -10.23
N PRO A 102 -10.82 -4.76 -9.01
CA PRO A 102 -11.30 -4.12 -7.80
C PRO A 102 -10.71 -2.71 -7.66
N VAL A 103 -11.53 -1.78 -7.20
CA VAL A 103 -11.16 -0.38 -7.01
C VAL A 103 -10.10 -0.29 -5.92
N THR A 104 -9.22 0.69 -6.07
CA THR A 104 -8.23 1.20 -5.11
C THR A 104 -8.64 0.96 -3.65
N GLY A 105 -7.82 0.20 -2.90
CA GLY A 105 -7.97 0.02 -1.44
C GLY A 105 -8.06 -1.42 -0.96
N SER A 106 -7.89 -2.42 -1.85
CA SER A 106 -7.84 -3.82 -1.43
C SER A 106 -6.62 -4.10 -0.53
N PRO A 107 -6.72 -5.05 0.43
CA PRO A 107 -5.57 -5.47 1.23
C PRO A 107 -4.37 -5.91 0.37
N ALA A 108 -4.65 -6.55 -0.77
CA ALA A 108 -3.63 -6.95 -1.73
C ALA A 108 -2.89 -5.74 -2.36
N MET A 109 -3.61 -4.65 -2.67
CA MET A 109 -3.00 -3.43 -3.19
C MET A 109 -2.13 -2.74 -2.14
N ASN A 110 -2.60 -2.67 -0.88
CA ASN A 110 -1.80 -2.13 0.23
C ASN A 110 -0.53 -2.95 0.46
N ALA A 111 -0.64 -4.29 0.42
CA ALA A 111 0.50 -5.18 0.53
C ALA A 111 1.50 -4.99 -0.64
N ALA A 112 1.02 -4.80 -1.87
CA ALA A 112 1.86 -4.52 -3.02
C ALA A 112 2.57 -3.15 -2.92
N LEU A 113 1.87 -2.12 -2.43
CA LEU A 113 2.45 -0.81 -2.15
C LEU A 113 3.53 -0.89 -1.06
N MET A 114 3.34 -1.70 -0.02
CA MET A 114 4.37 -1.93 1.01
C MET A 114 5.62 -2.60 0.43
N VAL A 115 5.47 -3.60 -0.44
CA VAL A 115 6.61 -4.24 -1.12
C VAL A 115 7.33 -3.25 -2.03
N ALA A 116 6.59 -2.47 -2.83
CA ALA A 116 7.19 -1.46 -3.70
C ALA A 116 7.90 -0.35 -2.90
N GLY A 117 7.25 0.16 -1.85
CA GLY A 117 7.82 1.18 -0.96
C GLY A 117 9.06 0.68 -0.21
N GLY A 118 9.03 -0.56 0.28
CA GLY A 118 10.18 -1.21 0.91
C GLY A 118 11.35 -1.36 -0.06
N GLY A 119 11.09 -1.77 -1.30
CA GLY A 119 12.07 -1.77 -2.40
C GLY A 119 12.68 -0.39 -2.66
N GLY A 120 11.85 0.66 -2.70
CA GLY A 120 12.30 2.04 -2.87
C GLY A 120 13.22 2.52 -1.74
N LEU A 121 12.91 2.16 -0.49
CA LEU A 121 13.77 2.48 0.66
C LEU A 121 15.10 1.73 0.61
N MET A 122 15.13 0.49 0.13
CA MET A 122 16.39 -0.24 -0.08
C MET A 122 17.25 0.43 -1.16
N ILE A 123 16.66 0.88 -2.26
CA ILE A 123 17.36 1.64 -3.31
C ILE A 123 17.98 2.92 -2.73
N LEU A 124 17.18 3.74 -2.04
CA LEU A 124 17.64 4.99 -1.44
C LEU A 124 18.72 4.72 -0.39
N GLY A 125 18.50 3.75 0.49
CA GLY A 125 19.46 3.38 1.53
C GLY A 125 20.81 2.91 0.96
N SER A 126 20.82 2.30 -0.22
CA SER A 126 22.05 1.86 -0.91
C SER A 126 22.90 3.04 -1.43
N MET A 127 22.26 4.17 -1.74
CA MET A 127 22.93 5.39 -2.22
C MET A 127 23.38 6.31 -1.08
N LEU A 128 22.85 6.12 0.12
CA LEU A 128 23.16 6.97 1.27
C LEU A 128 24.38 6.44 2.05
N PRO A 129 24.98 7.27 2.93
CA PRO A 129 26.09 6.85 3.77
C PRO A 129 25.75 5.61 4.61
N TRP A 130 26.59 4.58 4.51
CA TRP A 130 26.51 3.38 5.36
C TRP A 130 27.42 3.50 6.57
N ILE A 131 28.55 4.20 6.41
CA ILE A 131 29.50 4.49 7.46
C ILE A 131 29.84 5.98 7.45
N THR A 132 29.91 6.58 8.63
CA THR A 132 30.48 7.90 8.82
C THR A 132 31.59 7.81 9.86
N VAL A 133 32.77 8.29 9.49
CA VAL A 133 33.94 8.34 10.37
C VAL A 133 34.25 9.79 10.65
N VAL A 134 34.31 10.17 11.93
CA VAL A 134 34.69 11.51 12.36
C VAL A 134 36.03 11.44 13.06
N ALA A 135 37.05 12.10 12.48
CA ALA A 135 38.39 12.18 13.02
C ALA A 135 38.73 13.64 13.42
N PRO A 136 39.46 13.86 14.54
CA PRO A 136 39.72 15.20 15.06
C PRO A 136 40.41 16.17 14.09
N PHE A 137 41.25 15.65 13.19
CA PHE A 137 42.08 16.47 12.30
C PHE A 137 41.67 16.40 10.82
N VAL A 138 40.91 15.39 10.41
CA VAL A 138 40.56 15.13 9.00
C VAL A 138 39.09 15.48 8.70
N GLY A 139 38.28 15.69 9.75
CA GLY A 139 36.85 15.97 9.61
C GLY A 139 36.00 14.70 9.50
N SER A 140 34.80 14.84 8.94
CA SER A 140 33.87 13.74 8.70
C SER A 140 34.02 13.20 7.29
N ILE A 141 34.32 11.90 7.17
CA ILE A 141 34.29 11.17 5.90
C ILE A 141 33.09 10.22 5.94
N SER A 142 32.18 10.36 4.99
CA SER A 142 31.04 9.47 4.80
C SER A 142 31.24 8.67 3.52
N ARG A 143 30.95 7.37 3.56
CA ARG A 143 30.93 6.52 2.36
C ARG A 143 29.56 5.88 2.18
N SER A 144 29.03 5.97 0.97
CA SER A 144 27.81 5.25 0.59
C SER A 144 28.08 3.76 0.38
N GLY A 145 27.03 2.95 0.41
CA GLY A 145 27.15 1.51 0.15
C GLY A 145 27.72 1.18 -1.23
N VAL A 146 27.46 2.02 -2.23
CA VAL A 146 27.99 1.82 -3.59
C VAL A 146 29.46 2.21 -3.75
N GLU A 147 29.97 3.10 -2.90
CA GLU A 147 31.37 3.54 -2.92
C GLU A 147 32.29 2.67 -2.05
N ALA A 148 31.73 2.03 -1.01
CA ALA A 148 32.52 1.43 0.06
C ALA A 148 33.01 -0.01 -0.17
N GLY A 149 32.64 -0.67 -1.27
CA GLY A 149 33.00 -2.08 -1.49
C GLY A 149 32.16 -2.82 -2.52
N GLY A 150 31.15 -2.17 -3.13
CA GLY A 150 30.29 -2.79 -4.13
C GLY A 150 29.09 -3.55 -3.53
N ASP A 151 29.06 -3.79 -2.22
CA ASP A 151 27.93 -4.46 -1.55
C ASP A 151 26.64 -3.63 -1.63
N GLY A 152 26.73 -2.31 -1.71
CA GLY A 152 25.61 -1.43 -2.01
C GLY A 152 25.02 -1.61 -3.42
N ILE A 153 25.77 -2.17 -4.37
CA ILE A 153 25.25 -2.49 -5.71
C ILE A 153 24.30 -3.69 -5.63
N ILE A 154 24.62 -4.68 -4.78
CA ILE A 154 23.77 -5.86 -4.57
C ILE A 154 22.42 -5.42 -3.99
N THR A 155 22.43 -4.62 -2.93
CA THR A 155 21.21 -4.09 -2.30
C THR A 155 20.43 -3.15 -3.23
N LEU A 156 21.11 -2.36 -4.06
CA LEU A 156 20.49 -1.55 -5.10
C LEU A 156 19.73 -2.40 -6.12
N VAL A 157 20.38 -3.40 -6.72
CA VAL A 157 19.78 -4.27 -7.74
C VAL A 157 18.60 -5.05 -7.17
N LEU A 158 18.75 -5.62 -5.97
CA LEU A 158 17.66 -6.32 -5.29
C LEU A 158 16.51 -5.38 -4.92
N GLY A 159 16.81 -4.12 -4.56
CA GLY A 159 15.82 -3.07 -4.37
C GLY A 159 15.00 -2.82 -5.64
N VAL A 160 15.65 -2.66 -6.80
CA VAL A 160 14.98 -2.48 -8.10
C VAL A 160 14.09 -3.68 -8.45
N ILE A 161 14.60 -4.90 -8.26
CA ILE A 161 13.81 -6.12 -8.47
C ILE A 161 12.57 -6.12 -7.57
N THR A 162 12.73 -5.78 -6.29
CA THR A 162 11.63 -5.72 -5.32
C THR A 162 10.57 -4.69 -5.71
N VAL A 163 10.99 -3.50 -6.16
CA VAL A 163 10.09 -2.47 -6.71
C VAL A 163 9.33 -3.00 -7.93
N GLY A 164 10.03 -3.67 -8.85
CA GLY A 164 9.42 -4.29 -10.03
C GLY A 164 8.34 -5.31 -9.68
N ILE A 165 8.58 -6.16 -8.67
CA ILE A 165 7.59 -7.13 -8.18
C ILE A 165 6.39 -6.43 -7.52
N GLY A 166 6.62 -5.38 -6.73
CA GLY A 166 5.53 -4.60 -6.14
C GLY A 166 4.67 -3.90 -7.19
N LEU A 167 5.30 -3.24 -8.15
CA LEU A 167 4.62 -2.55 -9.27
C LEU A 167 3.88 -3.53 -10.18
N SER A 168 4.44 -4.69 -10.47
CA SER A 168 3.76 -5.68 -11.31
C SER A 168 2.44 -6.12 -10.70
N ARG A 169 2.38 -6.24 -9.36
CA ARG A 169 1.14 -6.55 -8.63
C ARG A 169 0.15 -5.40 -8.67
N ILE A 170 0.59 -4.17 -8.49
CA ILE A 170 -0.27 -2.97 -8.60
C ILE A 170 -0.87 -2.85 -10.00
N LEU A 171 -0.07 -3.09 -11.03
CA LEU A 171 -0.47 -2.98 -12.43
C LEU A 171 -1.22 -4.23 -12.94
N ALA A 172 -1.34 -5.28 -12.11
CA ALA A 172 -1.86 -6.60 -12.47
C ALA A 172 -1.17 -7.20 -13.72
N ILE A 173 0.14 -7.00 -13.83
CA ILE A 173 0.98 -7.63 -14.85
C ILE A 173 1.26 -9.06 -14.38
N LYS A 174 0.90 -10.05 -15.22
CA LYS A 174 1.20 -11.47 -14.97
C LYS A 174 2.69 -11.72 -15.13
N LEU A 175 3.46 -11.48 -14.09
CA LEU A 175 4.82 -12.00 -13.98
C LEU A 175 4.75 -13.39 -13.36
N SER A 176 5.43 -14.37 -13.99
CA SER A 176 5.63 -15.71 -13.42
C SER A 176 6.75 -15.67 -12.37
N VAL A 177 6.64 -14.74 -11.42
CA VAL A 177 7.60 -14.57 -10.35
C VAL A 177 7.04 -15.26 -9.11
N SER A 178 7.85 -16.14 -8.53
CA SER A 178 7.52 -16.85 -7.30
C SER A 178 7.07 -15.86 -6.22
N GLN A 179 6.01 -16.21 -5.49
CA GLN A 179 5.51 -15.40 -4.36
C GLN A 179 6.54 -15.23 -3.25
N TRP A 180 7.54 -16.11 -3.21
CA TRP A 180 8.65 -16.06 -2.29
C TRP A 180 9.75 -15.08 -2.72
N ALA A 181 9.71 -14.53 -3.93
CA ALA A 181 10.75 -13.64 -4.42
C ALA A 181 10.92 -12.38 -3.54
N PRO A 182 9.86 -11.65 -3.12
CA PRO A 182 10.02 -10.51 -2.21
C PRO A 182 10.63 -10.89 -0.85
N TRP A 183 10.35 -12.10 -0.34
CA TRP A 183 10.98 -12.59 0.88
C TRP A 183 12.47 -12.81 0.67
N ALA A 184 12.83 -13.50 -0.41
CA ALA A 184 14.23 -13.79 -0.72
C ALA A 184 15.04 -12.50 -0.92
N THR A 185 14.53 -11.54 -1.72
CA THR A 185 15.24 -10.28 -1.96
C THR A 185 15.42 -9.47 -0.67
N ALA A 186 14.38 -9.37 0.17
CA ALA A 186 14.46 -8.66 1.44
C ALA A 186 15.43 -9.32 2.43
N LEU A 187 15.44 -10.65 2.53
CA LEU A 187 16.37 -11.37 3.42
C LEU A 187 17.82 -11.21 2.98
N VAL A 188 18.11 -11.26 1.68
CA VAL A 188 19.47 -11.03 1.17
C VAL A 188 19.90 -9.58 1.46
N CYS A 189 19.05 -8.59 1.18
CA CYS A 189 19.37 -7.20 1.52
C CYS A 189 19.62 -6.99 3.02
N GLY A 190 18.79 -7.61 3.87
CA GLY A 190 18.96 -7.55 5.33
C GLY A 190 20.25 -8.22 5.80
N GLY A 191 20.63 -9.34 5.18
CA GLY A 191 21.89 -10.02 5.44
C GLY A 191 23.11 -9.16 5.10
N VAL A 192 23.13 -8.55 3.91
CA VAL A 192 24.21 -7.64 3.48
C VAL A 192 24.31 -6.42 4.41
N GLY A 193 23.19 -5.72 4.65
CA GLY A 193 23.20 -4.55 5.53
C GLY A 193 23.56 -4.88 6.98
N GLY A 194 23.14 -6.04 7.48
CA GLY A 194 23.49 -6.51 8.82
C GLY A 194 24.97 -6.88 8.96
N TRP A 195 25.55 -7.51 7.94
CA TRP A 195 26.97 -7.84 7.89
C TRP A 195 27.84 -6.56 7.92
N ASP A 196 27.46 -5.55 7.16
CA ASP A 196 28.20 -4.28 7.14
C ASP A 196 28.04 -3.50 8.43
N ALA A 197 26.85 -3.45 9.01
CA ALA A 197 26.65 -2.86 10.34
C ALA A 197 27.52 -3.55 11.40
N TYR A 198 27.66 -4.87 11.33
CA TYR A 198 28.53 -5.64 12.22
C TYR A 198 30.02 -5.28 12.02
N ASN A 199 30.49 -5.21 10.77
CA ASN A 199 31.88 -4.83 10.46
C ASN A 199 32.21 -3.40 10.92
N VAL A 200 31.28 -2.46 10.74
CA VAL A 200 31.41 -1.07 11.22
C VAL A 200 31.56 -1.05 12.74
N HIS A 201 30.76 -1.85 13.46
CA HIS A 201 30.85 -1.94 14.92
C HIS A 201 32.20 -2.50 15.38
N GLN A 202 32.71 -3.56 14.73
CA GLN A 202 34.02 -4.14 15.07
C GLN A 202 35.19 -3.18 14.81
N GLY A 203 35.06 -2.30 13.81
CA GLY A 203 36.06 -1.27 13.49
C GLY A 203 36.14 -0.10 14.47
N SER A 204 35.22 -0.01 15.45
CA SER A 204 35.12 1.14 16.36
C SER A 204 36.10 1.13 17.55
N ASN A 205 36.98 0.14 17.67
CA ASN A 205 37.92 -0.03 18.79
C ASN A 205 39.13 0.95 18.79
N GLY A 206 39.08 2.06 18.06
CA GLY A 206 40.17 3.04 17.92
C GLY A 206 39.80 4.46 18.34
N ASN A 207 40.76 5.40 18.25
CA ASN A 207 40.58 6.82 18.58
C ASN A 207 39.66 7.60 17.61
N ALA A 208 38.98 6.93 16.67
CA ALA A 208 38.09 7.55 15.70
C ALA A 208 36.63 7.21 16.03
N ALA A 209 35.75 8.21 16.02
CA ALA A 209 34.33 7.98 16.21
C ALA A 209 33.74 7.42 14.91
N VAL A 210 33.40 6.13 14.92
CA VAL A 210 32.75 5.43 13.81
C VAL A 210 31.27 5.28 14.12
N SER A 211 30.40 5.71 13.20
CA SER A 211 28.95 5.58 13.34
C SER A 211 28.31 4.92 12.12
N ILE A 212 27.21 4.21 12.38
CA ILE A 212 26.33 3.64 11.37
C ILE A 212 25.62 4.79 10.66
N GLY A 213 25.75 4.85 9.33
CA GLY A 213 25.11 5.86 8.51
C GLY A 213 23.62 5.58 8.27
N ILE A 214 22.88 6.64 7.90
CA ILE A 214 21.43 6.60 7.68
C ILE A 214 21.00 5.58 6.61
N GLY A 215 21.88 5.25 5.66
CA GLY A 215 21.61 4.30 4.59
C GLY A 215 21.27 2.90 5.11
N LEU A 216 22.01 2.42 6.12
CA LEU A 216 21.77 1.10 6.73
C LEU A 216 20.44 1.04 7.48
N TYR A 217 20.04 2.13 8.15
CA TYR A 217 18.72 2.22 8.79
C TYR A 217 17.57 2.19 7.76
N LEU A 218 17.73 2.88 6.62
CA LEU A 218 16.73 2.84 5.54
C LEU A 218 16.61 1.45 4.90
N ILE A 219 17.73 0.75 4.72
CA ILE A 219 17.72 -0.65 4.25
C ILE A 219 16.95 -1.52 5.24
N GLY A 220 17.25 -1.41 6.54
CA GLY A 220 16.54 -2.16 7.59
C GLY A 220 15.03 -1.91 7.58
N LEU A 221 14.61 -0.64 7.49
CA LEU A 221 13.19 -0.27 7.38
C LEU A 221 12.56 -0.83 6.09
N GLY A 222 13.26 -0.72 4.96
CA GLY A 222 12.81 -1.23 3.66
C GLY A 222 12.63 -2.74 3.65
N VAL A 223 13.55 -3.48 4.29
CA VAL A 223 13.45 -4.93 4.50
C VAL A 223 12.22 -5.27 5.34
N GLY A 224 12.03 -4.59 6.47
CA GLY A 224 10.86 -4.81 7.34
C GLY A 224 9.53 -4.59 6.62
N LEU A 225 9.39 -3.49 5.89
CA LEU A 225 8.20 -3.19 5.08
C LEU A 225 7.96 -4.24 3.98
N THR A 226 9.02 -4.68 3.31
CA THR A 226 8.93 -5.69 2.25
C THR A 226 8.49 -7.03 2.81
N LEU A 227 9.08 -7.50 3.91
CA LEU A 227 8.72 -8.75 4.56
C LEU A 227 7.27 -8.73 5.04
N PHE A 228 6.84 -7.63 5.65
CA PHE A 228 5.46 -7.47 6.11
C PHE A 228 4.46 -7.44 4.95
N GLY A 229 4.73 -6.68 3.89
CA GLY A 229 3.89 -6.67 2.68
C GLY A 229 3.83 -8.03 1.99
N ALA A 230 4.95 -8.75 1.94
CA ALA A 230 5.01 -10.10 1.38
C ALA A 230 4.22 -11.12 2.22
N TRP A 231 4.28 -11.02 3.55
CA TRP A 231 3.46 -11.82 4.46
C TRP A 231 1.95 -11.58 4.24
N LEU A 232 1.52 -10.31 4.21
CA LEU A 232 0.12 -9.95 3.98
C LEU A 232 -0.42 -10.48 2.64
N THR A 233 0.40 -10.43 1.58
CA THR A 233 -0.01 -10.96 0.28
C THR A 233 -0.24 -12.47 0.35
N ARG A 234 0.64 -13.20 1.04
CA ARG A 234 0.54 -14.65 1.18
C ARG A 234 -0.67 -15.07 2.02
N GLU A 235 -0.94 -14.36 3.11
CA GLU A 235 -2.13 -14.59 3.93
C GLU A 235 -3.43 -14.40 3.12
N HIS A 236 -3.48 -13.38 2.27
CA HIS A 236 -4.62 -13.16 1.38
C HIS A 236 -4.85 -14.36 0.45
N GLU A 237 -3.80 -14.84 -0.20
CA GLU A 237 -3.90 -15.97 -1.12
C GLU A 237 -4.21 -17.29 -0.41
N GLN A 238 -3.66 -17.52 0.78
CA GLN A 238 -4.02 -18.70 1.57
C GLN A 238 -5.48 -18.68 1.97
N ARG A 239 -6.05 -17.50 2.27
CA ARG A 239 -7.48 -17.35 2.54
C ARG A 239 -8.31 -17.67 1.29
N GLU A 240 -7.90 -17.16 0.12
CA GLU A 240 -8.56 -17.47 -1.16
C GLU A 240 -8.52 -18.96 -1.50
N ARG A 241 -7.36 -19.63 -1.31
CA ARG A 241 -7.22 -21.08 -1.49
C ARG A 241 -8.11 -21.86 -0.53
N ARG A 242 -8.15 -21.49 0.75
CA ARG A 242 -9.03 -22.14 1.75
C ARG A 242 -10.51 -21.94 1.46
N ALA A 243 -10.88 -20.81 0.86
CA ALA A 243 -12.24 -20.53 0.43
C ALA A 243 -12.63 -21.23 -0.89
N GLY A 244 -11.70 -21.97 -1.52
CA GLY A 244 -11.97 -22.75 -2.73
C GLY A 244 -11.95 -21.94 -4.04
N PHE A 245 -11.39 -20.72 -4.03
CA PHE A 245 -11.37 -19.85 -5.21
C PHE A 245 -10.17 -20.09 -6.15
N LEU A 246 -9.09 -20.68 -5.64
CA LEU A 246 -7.87 -20.98 -6.38
C LEU A 246 -7.72 -22.51 -6.49
N GLY A 247 -8.51 -23.09 -7.39
CA GLY A 247 -8.40 -24.47 -7.88
C GLY A 247 -7.79 -24.50 -9.26
#